data_AF-K9WP69-F1
#
_entry.id   AF-K9WP69-F1
#
_cell.length_a   1.000
_cell.length_b   1.000
_cell.length_c   1.000
_cell.angle_alpha   90.00
_cell.angle_beta   90.00
_cell.angle_gamma   90.00
#
_symmetry.space_group_name_H-M   'P 1'
#
loop_
_entity.id
_entity.type
_entity.pdbx_description
1 polymer ?
#
loop_
_entity_poly.entity_id
_entity_poly.type
_entity_poly.pdbx_seq_one_letter_code
_entity_poly.pdbx_strand_id
1 'polypeptide(L)'
;MIKSLLVGKKFGTYADTFLMLGLALLAEYALKKTQQNPSIQLIDEGTHYRIQFKKPVNLESIALLAYTNPFPPVCGKKTDRSQLPPETPIFDVVEWGEVRKLYREYLYQNHGRRETGEDTPKPPHPSTQNSAILTSMRHDKNHNKLWLIGWELRDHYGILLTSIFQAFSQSDRSTLKTATERVAELFFAATGCKLSLQASAVKVYLPTSIQGVVSAYNLKTRTLTLNGTAEIGTTGWARYRFNDPEQAKVATILAHFAEFAGVGRKTAMGMGYVALRSH
;
A
#
# COMPACT_ATOMS: atom_id res chain seq x y z
N MET A 1 3.62 14.58 21.77
CA MET A 1 3.41 13.12 21.59
C MET A 1 2.03 12.88 20.99
N ILE A 2 1.89 11.93 20.07
CA ILE A 2 0.60 11.58 19.45
C ILE A 2 0.17 10.17 19.86
N LYS A 3 -1.15 9.92 19.98
CA LYS A 3 -1.70 8.62 20.42
C LYS A 3 -2.38 7.84 19.30
N SER A 4 -2.81 8.51 18.24
CA SER A 4 -3.48 7.91 17.11
C SER A 4 -3.37 8.80 15.88
N LEU A 5 -3.65 8.23 14.71
CA LEU A 5 -3.89 8.94 13.45
C LEU A 5 -5.31 8.65 12.96
N LEU A 6 -5.93 9.59 12.26
CA LEU A 6 -7.32 9.55 11.81
C LEU A 6 -7.38 9.81 10.31
N VAL A 7 -7.94 8.86 9.55
CA VAL A 7 -8.11 8.97 8.10
C VAL A 7 -9.60 9.05 7.78
N GLY A 8 -10.07 10.23 7.38
CA GLY A 8 -11.47 10.42 6.97
C GLY A 8 -11.80 9.64 5.70
N LYS A 9 -13.02 9.06 5.63
CA LYS A 9 -13.50 8.35 4.45
C LYS A 9 -14.13 9.34 3.44
N LYS A 10 -13.30 10.18 2.83
CA LYS A 10 -13.76 11.28 1.96
C LYS A 10 -14.47 10.76 0.71
N PHE A 11 -13.99 9.65 0.16
CA PHE A 11 -14.50 9.13 -1.11
C PHE A 11 -15.48 7.97 -0.91
N GLY A 12 -15.42 7.28 0.23
CA GLY A 12 -16.16 6.03 0.44
C GLY A 12 -15.69 4.93 -0.50
N THR A 13 -14.42 4.98 -0.94
CA THR A 13 -13.83 4.03 -1.88
C THR A 13 -12.52 3.46 -1.35
N TYR A 14 -11.95 2.51 -2.08
CA TYR A 14 -10.63 1.93 -1.82
C TYR A 14 -9.50 2.96 -1.66
N ALA A 15 -9.65 4.17 -2.19
CA ALA A 15 -8.68 5.24 -1.99
C ALA A 15 -8.48 5.58 -0.50
N ASP A 16 -9.57 5.59 0.29
CA ASP A 16 -9.50 5.89 1.72
C ASP A 16 -8.78 4.77 2.49
N THR A 17 -9.04 3.51 2.11
CA THR A 17 -8.37 2.34 2.68
C THR A 17 -6.88 2.30 2.32
N PHE A 18 -6.52 2.62 1.07
CA PHE A 18 -5.12 2.73 0.66
C PHE A 18 -4.37 3.84 1.40
N LEU A 19 -5.02 4.99 1.60
CA LEU A 19 -4.43 6.07 2.39
C LEU A 19 -4.19 5.63 3.85
N MET A 20 -5.16 4.95 4.46
CA MET A 20 -5.03 4.41 5.82
C MET A 20 -3.88 3.39 5.92
N LEU A 21 -3.82 2.41 5.01
CA LEU A 21 -2.75 1.41 5.03
C LEU A 21 -1.37 2.01 4.72
N GLY A 22 -1.29 2.95 3.78
CA GLY A 22 -0.05 3.67 3.48
C GLY A 22 0.45 4.44 4.70
N LEU A 23 -0.45 5.13 5.41
CA LEU A 23 -0.11 5.86 6.63
C LEU A 23 0.31 4.92 7.77
N ALA A 24 -0.36 3.78 7.91
CA ALA A 24 0.00 2.75 8.89
C ALA A 24 1.40 2.17 8.65
N LEU A 25 1.74 1.90 7.38
CA LEU A 25 3.08 1.42 6.99
C LEU A 25 4.16 2.47 7.27
N LEU A 26 3.91 3.74 6.95
CA LEU A 26 4.84 4.83 7.27
C LEU A 26 5.05 4.96 8.78
N ALA A 27 3.99 4.86 9.57
CA ALA A 27 4.07 4.92 11.02
C ALA A 27 4.85 3.73 11.58
N GLU A 28 4.54 2.50 11.16
CA GLU A 28 5.26 1.30 11.61
C GLU A 28 6.76 1.40 11.27
N TYR A 29 7.09 1.84 10.05
CA TYR A 29 8.46 2.09 9.61
C TYR A 29 9.18 3.10 10.51
N ALA A 30 8.59 4.28 10.73
CA ALA A 30 9.18 5.34 11.54
C ALA A 30 9.40 4.89 12.99
N LEU A 31 8.44 4.14 13.55
CA LEU A 31 8.54 3.59 14.90
C LEU A 31 9.68 2.57 15.01
N LYS A 32 9.80 1.64 14.05
CA LYS A 32 10.90 0.67 14.01
C LYS A 32 12.26 1.37 13.93
N LYS A 33 12.40 2.37 13.05
CA LYS A 33 13.67 3.09 12.86
C LYS A 33 14.09 3.94 14.05
N THR A 34 13.11 4.46 14.79
CA THR A 34 13.35 5.25 16.00
C THR A 34 13.34 4.40 17.28
N GLN A 35 13.35 3.06 17.15
CA GLN A 35 13.31 2.10 18.27
C GLN A 35 12.12 2.32 19.24
N GLN A 36 11.02 2.87 18.73
CA GLN A 36 9.76 3.02 19.44
C GLN A 36 8.91 1.75 19.29
N ASN A 37 7.84 1.63 20.09
CA ASN A 37 6.95 0.47 20.01
C ASN A 37 6.17 0.49 18.67
N PRO A 38 6.36 -0.48 17.77
CA PRO A 38 5.74 -0.47 16.44
C PRO A 38 4.31 -1.03 16.43
N SER A 39 3.78 -1.46 17.58
CA SER A 39 2.45 -2.08 17.67
C SER A 39 1.37 -1.04 17.37
N ILE A 40 0.66 -1.26 16.26
CA ILE A 40 -0.47 -0.47 15.79
C ILE A 40 -1.73 -1.31 15.71
N GLN A 41 -2.88 -0.70 15.94
CA GLN A 41 -4.20 -1.29 15.72
C GLN A 41 -4.97 -0.43 14.72
N LEU A 42 -5.60 -1.07 13.73
CA LEU A 42 -6.45 -0.41 12.75
C LEU A 42 -7.91 -0.62 13.14
N ILE A 43 -8.66 0.47 13.26
CA ILE A 43 -10.05 0.48 13.72
C ILE A 43 -10.88 1.23 12.68
N ASP A 44 -11.98 0.63 12.22
CA ASP A 44 -12.98 1.32 11.42
C ASP A 44 -14.06 1.92 12.34
N GLU A 45 -14.14 3.26 12.38
CA GLU A 45 -15.10 4.01 13.19
C GLU A 45 -16.24 4.60 12.33
N GLY A 46 -16.56 3.92 11.23
CA GLY A 46 -17.63 4.30 10.30
C GLY A 46 -17.23 5.44 9.38
N THR A 47 -17.15 6.66 9.91
CA THR A 47 -16.86 7.88 9.13
C THR A 47 -15.37 8.11 8.86
N HIS A 48 -14.52 7.38 9.56
CA HIS A 48 -13.07 7.47 9.47
C HIS A 48 -12.43 6.17 9.96
N TYR A 49 -11.19 5.94 9.54
CA TYR A 49 -10.33 4.92 10.12
C TYR A 49 -9.45 5.54 11.20
N ARG A 50 -9.21 4.80 12.28
CA ARG A 50 -8.25 5.15 13.33
C ARG A 50 -7.07 4.18 13.32
N ILE A 51 -5.87 4.73 13.25
CA ILE A 51 -4.61 4.02 13.47
C ILE A 51 -4.22 4.30 14.92
N GLN A 52 -4.49 3.36 15.81
CA GLN A 52 -4.24 3.47 17.24
C GLN A 52 -2.84 2.96 17.58
N PHE A 53 -2.02 3.78 18.23
CA PHE A 53 -0.72 3.36 18.73
C PHE A 53 -0.85 2.71 20.11
N LYS A 54 -0.10 1.63 20.36
CA LYS A 54 -0.06 0.99 21.68
C LYS A 54 0.61 1.87 22.74
N LYS A 55 1.58 2.69 22.33
CA LYS A 55 2.24 3.70 23.16
C LYS A 55 2.22 5.06 22.43
N PRO A 56 2.19 6.19 23.15
CA PRO A 56 2.33 7.50 22.52
C PRO A 56 3.64 7.59 21.72
N VAL A 57 3.57 8.20 20.55
CA VAL A 57 4.69 8.35 19.63
C VAL A 57 5.40 9.67 19.89
N ASN A 58 6.73 9.60 20.03
CA ASN A 58 7.61 10.74 20.04
C ASN A 58 7.93 11.15 18.59
N LEU A 59 7.57 12.38 18.23
CA LEU A 59 7.81 12.93 16.90
C LEU A 59 9.21 13.52 16.76
N GLU A 60 9.85 13.93 17.85
CA GLU A 60 11.19 14.54 17.81
C GLU A 60 12.23 13.54 17.30
N SER A 61 12.16 12.28 17.72
CA SER A 61 13.04 11.23 17.19
C SER A 61 12.75 10.92 15.71
N ILE A 62 11.50 11.05 15.27
CA ILE A 62 11.09 10.82 13.88
C ILE A 62 11.57 11.95 12.98
N ALA A 63 11.60 13.19 13.47
CA ALA A 63 12.10 14.36 12.76
C ALA A 63 13.57 14.19 12.31
N LEU A 64 14.35 13.42 13.06
CA LEU A 64 15.77 13.15 12.80
C LEU A 64 16.01 11.99 11.81
N LEU A 65 14.97 11.34 11.30
CA LEU A 65 15.13 10.25 10.36
C LEU A 65 15.71 10.72 9.02
N ALA A 66 16.81 10.09 8.62
CA ALA A 66 17.37 10.23 7.28
C ALA A 66 16.42 9.61 6.24
N TYR A 67 16.49 10.14 5.02
CA TYR A 67 15.77 9.58 3.88
C TYR A 67 16.07 8.11 3.70
N THR A 68 15.01 7.37 3.42
CA THR A 68 15.14 5.99 2.95
C THR A 68 14.46 5.88 1.61
N ASN A 69 15.12 5.17 0.71
CA ASN A 69 14.60 4.86 -0.60
C ASN A 69 13.52 3.77 -0.45
N PRO A 70 12.22 4.13 -0.33
CA PRO A 70 11.19 3.16 0.04
C PRO A 70 10.79 2.30 -1.16
N PHE A 71 11.07 2.78 -2.37
CA PHE A 71 10.80 2.13 -3.64
C PHE A 71 11.82 2.65 -4.67
N PRO A 72 12.83 1.89 -5.08
CA PRO A 72 13.82 2.38 -6.06
C PRO A 72 13.14 2.75 -7.39
N PRO A 73 13.75 3.65 -8.19
CA PRO A 73 13.30 3.91 -9.54
C PRO A 73 13.25 2.62 -10.35
N VAL A 74 12.20 2.45 -11.13
CA VAL A 74 12.00 1.28 -11.98
C VAL A 74 12.46 1.64 -13.38
N CYS A 75 13.37 0.86 -13.94
CA CYS A 75 13.95 1.12 -15.25
C CYS A 75 13.87 -0.10 -16.17
N GLY A 76 13.28 0.07 -17.35
CA GLY A 76 13.37 -0.86 -18.47
C GLY A 76 14.32 -0.33 -19.56
N LYS A 77 14.41 -1.05 -20.68
CA LYS A 77 15.31 -0.73 -21.81
C LYS A 77 15.10 0.69 -22.40
N LYS A 78 13.88 1.22 -22.31
CA LYS A 78 13.48 2.51 -22.90
C LYS A 78 13.12 3.56 -21.85
N THR A 79 13.51 3.36 -20.59
CA THR A 79 13.26 4.33 -19.51
C THR A 79 14.31 5.42 -19.59
N ASP A 80 13.87 6.68 -19.60
CA ASP A 80 14.76 7.84 -19.52
C ASP A 80 15.29 7.97 -18.08
N ARG A 81 16.62 7.94 -17.94
CA ARG A 81 17.34 8.02 -16.65
C ARG A 81 18.01 9.37 -16.44
N SER A 82 17.91 10.30 -17.39
CA SER A 82 18.63 11.59 -17.35
C SER A 82 18.29 12.46 -16.13
N GLN A 83 17.10 12.27 -15.56
CA GLN A 83 16.62 13.00 -14.38
C GLN A 83 16.95 12.32 -13.05
N LEU A 84 17.48 11.10 -13.07
CA LEU A 84 17.83 10.36 -11.87
C LEU A 84 19.27 10.70 -11.45
N PRO A 85 19.55 10.92 -10.15
CA PRO A 85 20.90 11.06 -9.66
C PRO A 85 21.74 9.81 -9.99
N PRO A 86 22.99 9.93 -10.47
CA PRO A 86 23.81 8.79 -10.91
C PRO A 86 24.04 7.72 -9.83
N GLU A 87 24.10 8.12 -8.57
CA GLU A 87 24.30 7.27 -7.40
C GLU A 87 23.06 6.47 -7.00
N THR A 88 21.93 6.70 -7.67
CA THR A 88 20.65 6.09 -7.29
C THR A 88 20.60 4.60 -7.66
N PRO A 89 20.42 3.70 -6.69
CA PRO A 89 20.18 2.30 -7.00
C PRO A 89 18.83 2.16 -7.72
N ILE A 90 18.85 1.54 -8.90
CA ILE A 90 17.67 1.31 -9.72
C ILE A 90 17.20 -0.14 -9.63
N PHE A 91 15.93 -0.34 -9.92
CA PHE A 91 15.39 -1.65 -10.21
C PHE A 91 15.41 -1.90 -11.73
N ASP A 92 16.39 -2.69 -12.21
CA ASP A 92 16.50 -3.03 -13.63
C ASP A 92 15.55 -4.17 -14.02
N VAL A 93 14.48 -3.81 -14.72
CA VAL A 93 13.43 -4.77 -15.10
C VAL A 93 13.92 -5.78 -16.13
N VAL A 94 14.90 -5.41 -16.97
CA VAL A 94 15.42 -6.31 -18.01
C VAL A 94 16.22 -7.42 -17.36
N GLU A 95 17.14 -7.06 -16.46
CA GLU A 95 17.94 -8.03 -15.69
C GLU A 95 17.04 -8.97 -14.88
N TRP A 96 16.10 -8.43 -14.10
CA TRP A 96 15.15 -9.23 -13.33
C TRP A 96 14.14 -10.01 -14.19
N GLY A 97 14.01 -9.66 -15.47
CA GLY A 97 13.26 -10.42 -16.47
C GLY A 97 13.98 -11.71 -16.86
N GLU A 98 15.29 -11.63 -17.09
CA GLU A 98 16.14 -12.79 -17.38
C GLU A 98 16.24 -13.73 -16.19
N VAL A 99 16.43 -13.22 -14.97
CA VAL A 99 16.41 -14.03 -13.74
C VAL A 99 15.10 -14.82 -13.60
N ARG A 100 13.96 -14.18 -13.92
CA ARG A 100 12.64 -14.84 -13.93
C ARG A 100 12.52 -15.92 -15.00
N LYS A 101 13.10 -15.70 -16.16
CA LYS A 101 13.09 -16.67 -17.25
C LYS A 101 13.89 -17.91 -16.85
N LEU A 102 15.12 -17.72 -16.36
CA LEU A 102 15.98 -18.79 -15.84
C LEU A 102 15.29 -19.60 -14.73
N TYR A 103 14.69 -18.94 -13.75
CA TYR A 103 13.97 -19.63 -12.67
C TYR A 103 12.76 -20.44 -13.18
N ARG A 104 12.01 -19.92 -14.15
CA ARG A 104 10.88 -20.64 -14.75
C ARG A 104 11.33 -21.84 -15.57
N GLU A 105 12.40 -21.70 -16.33
CA GLU A 105 13.01 -22.81 -17.10
C GLU A 105 13.50 -23.92 -16.15
N TYR A 106 14.16 -23.55 -15.05
CA TYR A 106 14.56 -24.48 -14.00
C TYR A 106 13.36 -25.24 -13.40
N LEU A 107 12.28 -24.54 -13.06
CA LEU A 107 11.08 -25.20 -12.53
C LEU A 107 10.43 -26.13 -13.55
N TYR A 108 10.43 -25.76 -14.83
CA TYR A 108 9.90 -26.60 -15.90
C TYR A 108 10.71 -27.89 -16.06
N GLN A 109 12.04 -27.78 -16.08
CA GLN A 109 12.94 -28.93 -16.19
C GLN A 109 12.84 -29.87 -14.99
N ASN A 110 12.61 -29.34 -13.79
CA ASN A 110 12.50 -30.14 -12.56
C ASN A 110 11.06 -30.51 -12.18
N HIS A 111 10.12 -30.48 -13.12
CA HIS A 111 8.71 -30.83 -12.90
C HIS A 111 8.07 -30.11 -11.69
N GLY A 112 8.46 -28.85 -11.46
CA GLY A 112 7.97 -28.03 -10.36
C GLY A 112 8.58 -28.33 -8.99
N ARG A 113 9.54 -29.26 -8.89
CA ARG A 113 10.29 -29.52 -7.66
C ARG A 113 11.28 -28.39 -7.41
N ARG A 114 11.28 -27.87 -6.18
CA ARG A 114 12.25 -26.88 -5.71
C ARG A 114 13.37 -27.64 -5.01
N GLU A 115 14.44 -27.95 -5.73
CA GLU A 115 15.65 -28.41 -5.06
C GLU A 115 16.39 -27.18 -4.50
N THR A 116 17.12 -27.35 -3.41
CA THR A 116 17.87 -26.28 -2.77
C THR A 116 19.34 -26.62 -2.82
N GLY A 117 19.97 -26.37 -3.96
CA GLY A 117 21.43 -26.36 -4.12
C GLY A 117 21.98 -24.94 -4.18
N GLU A 118 23.29 -24.78 -3.97
CA GLU A 118 23.96 -23.49 -4.06
C GLU A 118 23.87 -22.88 -5.48
N ASP A 119 23.88 -23.76 -6.51
CA ASP A 119 23.74 -23.40 -7.93
C ASP A 119 22.27 -23.26 -8.39
N THR A 120 21.30 -23.47 -7.51
CA THR A 120 19.90 -23.37 -7.90
C THR A 120 19.48 -21.91 -8.08
N PRO A 121 18.87 -21.55 -9.23
CA PRO A 121 18.33 -20.21 -9.41
C PRO A 121 17.37 -19.84 -8.28
N LYS A 122 17.63 -18.73 -7.61
CA LYS A 122 16.77 -18.26 -6.51
C LYS A 122 15.43 -17.80 -7.08
N PRO A 123 14.31 -18.03 -6.36
CA PRO A 123 13.03 -17.48 -6.75
C PRO A 123 13.16 -15.95 -6.85
N PRO A 124 12.65 -15.35 -7.93
CA PRO A 124 12.69 -13.90 -8.11
C PRO A 124 11.85 -13.23 -7.02
N HIS A 125 12.31 -12.09 -6.52
CA HIS A 125 11.57 -11.36 -5.50
C HIS A 125 10.19 -10.94 -6.03
N PRO A 126 9.09 -11.04 -5.26
CA PRO A 126 7.74 -10.73 -5.74
C PRO A 126 7.58 -9.31 -6.32
N SER A 127 8.33 -8.32 -5.80
CA SER A 127 8.32 -6.93 -6.30
C SER A 127 8.75 -6.82 -7.78
N THR A 128 9.47 -7.80 -8.31
CA THR A 128 9.93 -7.82 -9.72
C THR A 128 8.77 -7.85 -10.72
N GLN A 129 7.63 -8.43 -10.32
CA GLN A 129 6.42 -8.51 -11.16
C GLN A 129 5.75 -7.14 -11.33
N ASN A 130 5.65 -6.37 -10.25
CA ASN A 130 5.08 -5.03 -10.29
C ASN A 130 5.92 -4.11 -11.20
N SER A 131 7.24 -4.18 -11.11
CA SER A 131 8.15 -3.40 -11.94
C SER A 131 8.03 -3.74 -13.44
N ALA A 132 7.78 -5.02 -13.78
CA ALA A 132 7.53 -5.44 -15.16
C ALA A 132 6.22 -4.86 -15.71
N ILE A 133 5.17 -4.80 -14.89
CA ILE A 133 3.89 -4.17 -15.27
C ILE A 133 4.07 -2.66 -15.46
N LEU A 134 4.78 -2.01 -14.53
CA LEU A 134 5.03 -0.56 -14.60
C LEU A 134 5.75 -0.17 -15.90
N THR A 135 6.78 -0.93 -16.30
CA THR A 135 7.53 -0.63 -17.54
C THR A 135 6.77 -1.01 -18.81
N SER A 136 6.06 -2.14 -18.83
CA SER A 136 5.31 -2.56 -20.02
C SER A 136 4.17 -1.59 -20.35
N MET A 137 3.53 -1.02 -19.33
CA MET A 137 2.46 -0.03 -19.47
C MET A 137 2.95 1.42 -19.53
N ARG A 138 4.28 1.65 -19.54
CA ARG A 138 4.89 3.00 -19.53
C ARG A 138 4.47 3.87 -18.33
N HIS A 139 4.23 3.23 -17.20
CA HIS A 139 3.92 3.88 -15.92
C HIS A 139 5.15 4.07 -15.03
N ASP A 140 6.30 3.53 -15.44
CA ASP A 140 7.62 3.81 -14.88
C ASP A 140 7.94 5.30 -14.79
N LYS A 141 7.51 6.11 -15.78
CA LYS A 141 7.68 7.58 -15.74
C LYS A 141 7.00 8.21 -14.51
N ASN A 142 5.76 7.83 -14.20
CA ASN A 142 5.03 8.40 -13.06
C ASN A 142 5.60 7.91 -11.74
N HIS A 143 5.98 6.62 -11.67
CA HIS A 143 6.66 6.03 -10.51
C HIS A 143 7.99 6.75 -10.22
N ASN A 144 8.83 6.91 -11.24
CA ASN A 144 10.14 7.56 -11.11
C ASN A 144 10.01 9.06 -10.81
N LYS A 145 9.00 9.74 -11.36
CA LYS A 145 8.72 11.15 -11.00
C LYS A 145 8.32 11.27 -9.53
N LEU A 146 7.46 10.38 -9.03
CA LEU A 146 7.08 10.39 -7.61
C LEU A 146 8.28 10.09 -6.71
N TRP A 147 9.12 9.14 -7.11
CA TRP A 147 10.37 8.85 -6.43
C TRP A 147 11.27 10.09 -6.37
N LEU A 148 11.45 10.78 -7.50
CA LEU A 148 12.31 11.96 -7.61
C LEU A 148 11.83 13.09 -6.69
N ILE A 149 10.52 13.34 -6.62
CA ILE A 149 9.94 14.31 -5.67
C ILE A 149 10.29 13.92 -4.23
N GLY A 150 10.21 12.64 -3.88
CA GLY A 150 10.62 12.15 -2.56
C GLY A 150 12.12 12.34 -2.30
N TRP A 151 12.95 12.09 -3.30
CA TRP A 151 14.40 12.27 -3.24
C TRP A 151 14.82 13.74 -3.10
N GLU A 152 14.14 14.66 -3.78
CA GLU A 152 14.37 16.10 -3.63
C GLU A 152 14.09 16.59 -2.20
N LEU A 153 13.16 15.92 -1.50
CA LEU A 153 12.81 16.21 -0.12
C LEU A 153 13.65 15.41 0.91
N ARG A 154 14.70 14.71 0.48
CA ARG A 154 15.46 13.77 1.33
C ARG A 154 16.04 14.41 2.58
N ASP A 155 16.53 15.64 2.48
CA ASP A 155 17.15 16.37 3.59
C ASP A 155 16.13 16.79 4.66
N HIS A 156 14.84 16.76 4.30
CA HIS A 156 13.72 17.07 5.20
C HIS A 156 12.79 15.87 5.40
N TYR A 157 13.26 14.66 5.14
CA TYR A 157 12.43 13.45 5.14
C TYR A 157 11.77 13.19 6.51
N GLY A 158 12.54 13.22 7.60
CA GLY A 158 12.00 13.05 8.95
C GLY A 158 10.95 14.12 9.27
N ILE A 159 11.21 15.38 8.90
CA ILE A 159 10.25 16.48 9.07
C ILE A 159 8.97 16.22 8.28
N LEU A 160 9.06 15.78 7.02
CA LEU A 160 7.89 15.39 6.22
C LEU A 160 7.03 14.33 6.92
N LEU A 161 7.66 13.27 7.46
CA LEU A 161 6.93 12.24 8.22
C LEU A 161 6.24 12.83 9.45
N THR A 162 6.91 13.72 10.20
CA THR A 162 6.28 14.36 11.36
C THR A 162 5.12 15.27 10.97
N SER A 163 5.23 16.04 9.88
CA SER A 163 4.13 16.88 9.38
C SER A 163 2.93 16.04 8.96
N ILE A 164 3.16 14.88 8.32
CA ILE A 164 2.12 13.89 8.02
C ILE A 164 1.46 13.41 9.31
N PHE A 165 2.23 12.89 10.27
CA PHE A 165 1.65 12.35 11.50
C PHE A 165 0.93 13.39 12.33
N GLN A 166 1.43 14.62 12.40
CA GLN A 166 0.76 15.72 13.08
C GLN A 166 -0.57 16.05 12.42
N ALA A 167 -0.58 16.25 11.09
CA ALA A 167 -1.81 16.57 10.34
C ALA A 167 -2.89 15.50 10.54
N PHE A 168 -2.53 14.22 10.52
CA PHE A 168 -3.47 13.13 10.70
C PHE A 168 -3.77 12.81 12.17
N SER A 169 -3.07 13.38 13.15
CA SER A 169 -3.35 13.18 14.58
C SER A 169 -4.44 14.09 15.13
N GLN A 170 -4.78 15.17 14.42
CA GLN A 170 -5.76 16.14 14.88
C GLN A 170 -7.18 15.58 14.73
N SER A 171 -7.95 15.60 15.82
CA SER A 171 -9.35 15.17 15.86
C SER A 171 -10.33 16.25 15.38
N ASP A 172 -9.83 17.44 15.07
CA ASP A 172 -10.67 18.60 14.80
C ASP A 172 -11.20 18.54 13.37
N ARG A 173 -12.45 18.04 13.24
CA ARG A 173 -13.19 17.98 11.98
C ARG A 173 -13.71 19.35 11.53
N SER A 174 -13.53 20.41 12.35
CA SER A 174 -14.02 21.76 12.08
C SER A 174 -13.12 22.58 11.17
N THR A 175 -11.89 22.13 10.90
CA THR A 175 -10.99 22.85 10.01
C THR A 175 -11.49 22.72 8.56
N LEU A 176 -11.76 23.86 7.92
CA LEU A 176 -12.05 23.96 6.48
C LEU A 176 -10.97 23.32 5.59
N LYS A 177 -9.77 23.08 6.14
CA LYS A 177 -8.60 22.57 5.43
C LYS A 177 -8.51 21.06 5.50
N THR A 178 -8.13 20.47 4.37
CA THR A 178 -7.86 19.04 4.21
C THR A 178 -6.56 18.63 4.91
N ALA A 179 -6.42 17.34 5.27
CA ALA A 179 -5.17 16.82 5.85
C ALA A 179 -3.96 17.12 4.95
N THR A 180 -4.10 17.03 3.63
CA THR A 180 -3.04 17.34 2.67
C THR A 180 -2.56 18.78 2.75
N GLU A 181 -3.49 19.74 2.81
CA GLU A 181 -3.15 21.16 2.97
C GLU A 181 -2.44 21.40 4.30
N ARG A 182 -2.89 20.71 5.35
CA ARG A 182 -2.26 20.79 6.67
C ARG A 182 -0.83 20.24 6.68
N VAL A 183 -0.57 19.13 5.98
CA VAL A 183 0.79 18.61 5.81
C VAL A 183 1.68 19.66 5.15
N ALA A 184 1.20 20.31 4.08
CA ALA A 184 1.96 21.34 3.39
C ALA A 184 2.27 22.55 4.29
N GLU A 185 1.31 22.99 5.11
CA GLU A 185 1.51 24.08 6.07
C GLU A 185 2.53 23.72 7.16
N LEU A 186 2.37 22.56 7.79
CA LEU A 186 3.26 22.12 8.86
C LEU A 186 4.68 21.91 8.33
N PHE A 187 4.80 21.34 7.13
CA PHE A 187 6.08 21.13 6.48
C PHE A 187 6.75 22.46 6.12
N PHE A 188 6.01 23.39 5.52
CA PHE A 188 6.52 24.71 5.17
C PHE A 188 6.94 25.50 6.41
N ALA A 189 6.14 25.45 7.49
CA ALA A 189 6.47 26.12 8.74
C ALA A 189 7.76 25.58 9.38
N ALA A 190 8.04 24.28 9.24
CA ALA A 190 9.22 23.64 9.82
C ALA A 190 10.49 23.76 8.96
N THR A 191 10.35 23.93 7.64
CA THR A 191 11.49 23.83 6.69
C THR A 191 11.70 25.07 5.83
N GLY A 192 10.68 25.92 5.67
CA GLY A 192 10.65 26.97 4.64
C GLY A 192 10.47 26.43 3.21
N CYS A 193 10.41 25.11 3.02
CA CYS A 193 10.27 24.48 1.71
C CYS A 193 8.81 24.20 1.37
N LYS A 194 8.41 24.49 0.12
CA LYS A 194 7.06 24.17 -0.36
C LYS A 194 7.02 22.75 -0.89
N LEU A 195 5.99 21.99 -0.53
CA LEU A 195 5.68 20.73 -1.19
C LEU A 195 5.18 21.00 -2.62
N SER A 196 5.54 20.11 -3.55
CA SER A 196 5.07 20.21 -4.94
C SER A 196 3.55 20.10 -5.00
N LEU A 197 2.91 21.03 -5.74
CA LEU A 197 1.47 21.00 -6.03
C LEU A 197 1.08 19.86 -6.99
N GLN A 198 2.06 19.26 -7.68
CA GLN A 198 1.84 18.23 -8.69
C GLN A 198 2.17 16.84 -8.17
N ALA A 199 1.26 16.23 -7.43
CA ALA A 199 1.22 14.77 -7.35
C ALA A 199 0.28 14.26 -8.46
N SER A 200 0.83 13.68 -9.52
CA SER A 200 0.05 12.92 -10.49
C SER A 200 -0.64 11.77 -9.76
N ALA A 201 -1.92 11.50 -10.04
CA ALA A 201 -2.63 10.36 -9.46
C ALA A 201 -1.80 9.09 -9.66
N VAL A 202 -1.44 8.42 -8.56
CA VAL A 202 -0.76 7.13 -8.61
C VAL A 202 -1.79 6.08 -8.99
N LYS A 203 -1.63 5.47 -10.17
CA LYS A 203 -2.41 4.29 -10.52
C LYS A 203 -1.84 3.10 -9.76
N VAL A 204 -2.60 2.59 -8.81
CA VAL A 204 -2.28 1.34 -8.11
C VAL A 204 -2.80 0.19 -8.95
N TYR A 205 -1.89 -0.68 -9.38
CA TYR A 205 -2.23 -1.91 -10.09
C TYR A 205 -2.31 -3.05 -9.07
N LEU A 206 -3.52 -3.57 -8.87
CA LEU A 206 -3.70 -4.84 -8.19
C LEU A 206 -3.50 -5.99 -9.19
N PRO A 207 -2.93 -7.12 -8.77
CA PRO A 207 -2.76 -8.28 -9.65
C PRO A 207 -4.11 -8.69 -10.26
N THR A 208 -4.15 -8.76 -11.59
CA THR A 208 -5.39 -8.95 -12.38
C THR A 208 -5.83 -10.40 -12.50
N SER A 209 -5.02 -11.37 -12.03
CA SER A 209 -5.37 -12.79 -12.06
C SER A 209 -4.84 -13.49 -10.81
N ILE A 210 -5.71 -13.63 -9.81
CA ILE A 210 -5.50 -14.58 -8.72
C ILE A 210 -6.38 -15.78 -9.04
N GLN A 211 -5.76 -16.95 -9.18
CA GLN A 211 -6.41 -18.20 -9.49
C GLN A 211 -6.60 -19.01 -8.20
N GLY A 212 -7.76 -18.82 -7.57
CA GLY A 212 -8.21 -19.62 -6.45
C GLY A 212 -9.39 -20.52 -6.83
N VAL A 213 -9.51 -21.66 -6.17
CA VAL A 213 -10.67 -22.55 -6.29
C VAL A 213 -11.58 -22.32 -5.08
N VAL A 214 -12.88 -22.16 -5.32
CA VAL A 214 -13.87 -22.18 -4.23
C VAL A 214 -13.96 -23.61 -3.71
N SER A 215 -13.50 -23.82 -2.49
CA SER A 215 -13.42 -25.15 -1.86
C SER A 215 -14.65 -25.50 -1.04
N ALA A 216 -15.34 -24.50 -0.50
CA ALA A 216 -16.61 -24.65 0.22
C ALA A 216 -17.29 -23.29 0.35
N TYR A 217 -18.62 -23.26 0.47
CA TYR A 217 -19.37 -22.04 0.75
C TYR A 217 -20.74 -22.34 1.36
N ASN A 218 -21.29 -21.36 2.05
CA ASN A 218 -22.71 -21.30 2.41
C ASN A 218 -23.16 -19.86 2.19
N LEU A 219 -23.93 -19.64 1.13
CA LEU A 219 -24.33 -18.32 0.66
C LEU A 219 -25.86 -18.27 0.53
N LYS A 220 -26.45 -17.16 0.97
CA LYS A 220 -27.88 -16.89 0.86
C LYS A 220 -28.08 -15.53 0.21
N THR A 221 -28.89 -15.51 -0.84
CA THR A 221 -29.33 -14.26 -1.46
C THR A 221 -30.27 -13.53 -0.51
N ARG A 222 -30.11 -12.21 -0.40
CA ARG A 222 -30.99 -11.33 0.36
C ARG A 222 -31.31 -10.09 -0.45
N THR A 223 -32.56 -9.65 -0.35
CA THR A 223 -32.98 -8.34 -0.84
C THR A 223 -32.90 -7.34 0.30
N LEU A 224 -32.31 -6.17 0.04
CA LEU A 224 -32.14 -5.07 0.97
C LEU A 224 -32.72 -3.81 0.34
N THR A 225 -33.44 -3.00 1.11
CA THR A 225 -33.89 -1.69 0.61
C THR A 225 -32.85 -0.64 0.99
N LEU A 226 -32.20 -0.03 -0.01
CA LEU A 226 -31.24 1.06 0.16
C LEU A 226 -31.76 2.29 -0.59
N ASN A 227 -31.88 3.42 0.10
CA ASN A 227 -32.40 4.68 -0.48
C ASN A 227 -33.71 4.49 -1.28
N GLY A 228 -34.62 3.66 -0.77
CA GLY A 228 -35.92 3.40 -1.40
C GLY A 228 -35.89 2.46 -2.61
N THR A 229 -34.73 1.92 -2.99
CA THR A 229 -34.60 0.92 -4.08
C THR A 229 -34.23 -0.46 -3.53
N ALA A 230 -34.81 -1.50 -4.12
CA ALA A 230 -34.52 -2.88 -3.76
C ALA A 230 -33.21 -3.33 -4.40
N GLU A 231 -32.25 -3.73 -3.57
CA GLU A 231 -30.93 -4.21 -3.95
C GLU A 231 -30.77 -5.68 -3.60
N ILE A 232 -30.19 -6.45 -4.52
CA ILE A 232 -29.94 -7.87 -4.31
C ILE A 232 -28.48 -8.04 -3.90
N GLY A 233 -28.26 -8.70 -2.76
CA GLY A 233 -26.95 -9.05 -2.24
C GLY A 233 -26.88 -10.52 -1.79
N THR A 234 -25.71 -10.94 -1.35
CA THR A 234 -25.49 -12.28 -0.78
C THR A 234 -24.86 -12.14 0.59
N THR A 235 -25.31 -12.96 1.55
CA THR A 235 -24.69 -13.09 2.88
C THR A 235 -24.30 -14.53 3.13
N GLY A 236 -23.25 -14.75 3.94
CA GLY A 236 -22.76 -16.08 4.24
C GLY A 236 -21.24 -16.14 4.29
N TRP A 237 -20.66 -17.30 3.98
CA TRP A 237 -19.22 -17.51 3.92
C TRP A 237 -18.81 -18.29 2.67
N ALA A 238 -17.59 -18.03 2.20
CA ALA A 238 -16.94 -18.78 1.14
C ALA A 238 -15.48 -19.05 1.56
N ARG A 239 -14.96 -20.22 1.21
CA ARG A 239 -13.60 -20.66 1.47
C ARG A 239 -12.88 -20.91 0.16
N TYR A 240 -11.77 -20.20 -0.03
CA TYR A 240 -10.93 -20.33 -1.21
C TYR A 240 -9.69 -21.17 -0.89
N ARG A 241 -9.24 -21.95 -1.88
CA ARG A 241 -7.98 -22.70 -1.84
C ARG A 241 -7.10 -22.25 -3.01
N PHE A 242 -5.81 -22.10 -2.73
CA PHE A 242 -4.81 -21.69 -3.72
C PHE A 242 -3.73 -22.76 -3.77
N ASN A 243 -3.42 -23.24 -4.98
CA ASN A 243 -2.36 -24.23 -5.18
C ASN A 243 -0.97 -23.58 -5.23
N ASP A 244 -0.92 -22.30 -5.61
CA ASP A 244 0.30 -21.49 -5.65
C ASP A 244 0.45 -20.72 -4.32
N PRO A 245 1.53 -20.96 -3.53
CA PRO A 245 1.78 -20.24 -2.29
C PRO A 245 1.91 -18.72 -2.45
N GLU A 246 2.40 -18.23 -3.59
CA GLU A 246 2.50 -16.78 -3.82
C GLU A 246 1.11 -16.17 -4.04
N GLN A 247 0.24 -16.85 -4.77
CA GLN A 247 -1.15 -16.42 -4.92
C GLN A 247 -1.93 -16.52 -3.61
N ALA A 248 -1.65 -17.53 -2.78
CA ALA A 248 -2.21 -17.63 -1.44
C ALA A 248 -1.85 -16.39 -0.60
N LYS A 249 -0.58 -15.97 -0.59
CA LYS A 249 -0.12 -14.75 0.10
C LYS A 249 -0.84 -13.50 -0.41
N VAL A 250 -0.93 -13.32 -1.74
CA VAL A 250 -1.64 -12.19 -2.34
C VAL A 250 -3.13 -12.21 -1.95
N ALA A 251 -3.77 -13.37 -2.01
CA ALA A 251 -5.17 -13.53 -1.63
C ALA A 251 -5.41 -13.22 -0.15
N THR A 252 -4.51 -13.63 0.74
CA THR A 252 -4.56 -13.27 2.16
C THR A 252 -4.45 -11.75 2.35
N ILE A 253 -3.53 -11.09 1.66
CA ILE A 253 -3.40 -9.62 1.70
C ILE A 253 -4.69 -8.95 1.23
N LEU A 254 -5.27 -9.42 0.11
CA LEU A 254 -6.53 -8.88 -0.40
C LEU A 254 -7.71 -9.16 0.54
N ALA A 255 -7.72 -10.29 1.22
CA ALA A 255 -8.78 -10.62 2.18
C ALA A 255 -8.73 -9.69 3.41
N HIS A 256 -7.54 -9.41 3.93
CA HIS A 256 -7.36 -8.40 4.98
C HIS A 256 -7.74 -7.00 4.48
N PHE A 257 -7.36 -6.64 3.26
CA PHE A 257 -7.78 -5.38 2.65
C PHE A 257 -9.31 -5.27 2.56
N ALA A 258 -9.96 -6.34 2.09
CA ALA A 258 -11.40 -6.41 1.89
C ALA A 258 -12.21 -6.22 3.19
N GLU A 259 -11.65 -6.57 4.35
CA GLU A 259 -12.31 -6.34 5.65
C GLU A 259 -12.54 -4.85 5.94
N PHE A 260 -11.64 -3.97 5.49
CA PHE A 260 -11.77 -2.52 5.63
C PHE A 260 -12.43 -1.85 4.42
N ALA A 261 -12.21 -2.43 3.24
CA ALA A 261 -12.62 -1.87 1.96
C ALA A 261 -14.05 -2.28 1.55
N GLY A 262 -14.51 -3.43 2.06
CA GLY A 262 -15.65 -4.16 1.50
C GLY A 262 -15.34 -4.77 0.12
N VAL A 263 -16.29 -5.56 -0.39
CA VAL A 263 -16.23 -6.22 -1.70
C VAL A 263 -17.47 -5.89 -2.51
N GLY A 264 -17.27 -5.45 -3.75
CA GLY A 264 -18.34 -5.25 -4.72
C GLY A 264 -18.86 -3.82 -4.77
N ARG A 265 -20.17 -3.65 -4.97
CA ARG A 265 -20.81 -2.33 -5.15
C ARG A 265 -21.45 -1.86 -3.85
N LYS A 266 -21.63 -0.54 -3.75
CA LYS A 266 -22.39 0.11 -2.65
C LYS A 266 -21.83 -0.18 -1.26
N THR A 267 -20.50 -0.35 -1.17
CA THR A 267 -19.81 -0.55 0.11
C THR A 267 -19.97 0.62 1.07
N ALA A 268 -19.97 1.85 0.54
CA ALA A 268 -20.28 3.06 1.30
C ALA A 268 -21.71 3.09 1.88
N MET A 269 -22.62 2.24 1.40
CA MET A 269 -24.00 2.11 1.89
C MET A 269 -24.20 0.87 2.78
N GLY A 270 -23.11 0.26 3.26
CA GLY A 270 -23.16 -0.91 4.16
C GLY A 270 -23.26 -2.26 3.46
N MET A 271 -23.23 -2.33 2.13
CA MET A 271 -23.13 -3.61 1.41
C MET A 271 -21.68 -4.11 1.34
N GLY A 272 -21.50 -5.39 1.01
CA GLY A 272 -20.17 -5.92 0.69
C GLY A 272 -19.20 -6.01 1.88
N TYR A 273 -19.68 -5.82 3.12
CA TYR A 273 -18.87 -6.10 4.29
C TYR A 273 -18.43 -7.57 4.30
N VAL A 274 -17.14 -7.78 4.48
CA VAL A 274 -16.54 -9.10 4.65
C VAL A 274 -15.66 -9.08 5.89
N ALA A 275 -15.46 -10.24 6.49
CA ALA A 275 -14.52 -10.42 7.59
C ALA A 275 -13.71 -11.68 7.34
N LEU A 276 -12.39 -11.60 7.54
CA LEU A 276 -11.56 -12.79 7.44
C LEU A 276 -11.78 -13.65 8.69
N ARG A 277 -12.23 -14.90 8.49
CA ARG A 277 -12.31 -15.87 9.58
C ARG A 277 -11.07 -16.74 9.59
N SER A 278 -10.23 -16.58 10.61
CA SER A 278 -9.20 -17.55 10.94
C SER A 278 -9.88 -18.83 11.45
N HIS A 279 -9.57 -19.95 10.80
CA HIS A 279 -9.83 -21.30 11.31
C HIS A 279 -8.58 -21.84 11.98
#